data_AF-A0A2S9FN39-F1
#
_entry.id   AF-A0A2S9FN39-F1
#
_cell.length_a   1.000
_cell.length_b   1.000
_cell.length_c   1.000
_cell.angle_alpha   90.00
_cell.angle_beta   90.00
_cell.angle_gamma   90.00
#
_symmetry.space_group_name_H-M   'P 1'
#
loop_
_entity.id
_entity.type
_entity.pdbx_description
1 polymer ?
#
loop_
_entity_poly.entity_id
_entity_poly.type
_entity_poly.pdbx_seq_one_letter_code
_entity_poly.pdbx_strand_id
1 'polypeptide(L)'
;GPDTLIIDCGADFRLTEAADWQRFYGSDHAGSWPYGLPELPGGRDRLRGTTRVAVPGCYPTAALLALWPALAEGLIEPAVTVVAVSGTSGAGRAAKVDLLGSEVIGSARAYNIGGKHRHTPEIAQGLRGVTR
;
A
#
# COMPACT_ATOMS: atom_id res chain seq x y z
N GLY A 1 -11.68 -2.68 -23.50
CA GLY A 1 -10.83 -2.72 -24.71
C GLY A 1 -9.41 -2.31 -24.36
N PRO A 2 -8.46 -2.36 -25.30
CA PRO A 2 -7.06 -1.97 -25.05
C PRO A 2 -6.93 -0.53 -24.51
N ASP A 3 -7.79 0.38 -24.97
CA ASP A 3 -7.79 1.81 -24.61
C ASP A 3 -8.60 2.15 -23.36
N THR A 4 -9.23 1.16 -22.73
CA THR A 4 -9.99 1.41 -21.49
C THR A 4 -9.03 1.87 -20.41
N LEU A 5 -9.31 3.02 -19.78
CA LEU A 5 -8.67 3.43 -18.55
C LEU A 5 -9.09 2.48 -17.43
N ILE A 6 -8.14 1.71 -16.91
CA ILE A 6 -8.34 0.79 -15.79
C ILE A 6 -7.69 1.39 -14.54
N ILE A 7 -8.51 1.59 -13.51
CA ILE A 7 -8.08 2.03 -12.18
C ILE A 7 -8.35 0.86 -11.23
N ASP A 8 -7.31 0.12 -10.89
CA ASP A 8 -7.41 -1.07 -10.05
C ASP A 8 -7.24 -0.70 -8.58
N CYS A 9 -8.32 -0.85 -7.80
CA CYS A 9 -8.32 -0.71 -6.34
C CYS A 9 -7.69 -1.92 -5.63
N GLY A 10 -7.50 -3.03 -6.34
CA GLY A 10 -6.80 -4.22 -5.90
C GLY A 10 -5.29 -4.01 -5.77
N ALA A 11 -4.57 -5.10 -5.50
CA ALA A 11 -3.14 -5.07 -5.24
C ALA A 11 -2.28 -5.60 -6.41
N ASP A 12 -2.92 -6.22 -7.40
CA ASP A 12 -2.30 -7.09 -8.41
C ASP A 12 -1.18 -6.40 -9.19
N PHE A 13 -1.28 -5.08 -9.37
CA PHE A 13 -0.32 -4.30 -10.14
C PHE A 13 0.48 -3.29 -9.30
N ARG A 14 0.47 -3.40 -7.97
CA ARG A 14 1.15 -2.44 -7.07
C ARG A 14 2.64 -2.73 -6.89
N LEU A 15 2.99 -3.99 -6.65
CA LEU A 15 4.37 -4.37 -6.34
C LEU A 15 5.19 -4.49 -7.63
N THR A 16 6.43 -3.98 -7.61
CA THR A 16 7.36 -4.08 -8.75
C THR A 16 8.21 -5.34 -8.68
N GLU A 17 8.47 -5.85 -7.47
CA GLU A 17 9.27 -7.05 -7.23
C GLU A 17 8.41 -8.31 -7.18
N ALA A 18 8.64 -9.23 -8.12
CA ALA A 18 7.93 -10.50 -8.19
C ALA A 18 8.14 -11.37 -6.93
N ALA A 19 9.33 -11.29 -6.31
CA ALA A 19 9.63 -12.01 -5.08
C ALA A 19 8.80 -11.52 -3.88
N ASP A 20 8.62 -10.20 -3.74
CA ASP A 20 7.76 -9.62 -2.71
C ASP A 20 6.29 -10.02 -2.97
N TRP A 21 5.85 -10.01 -4.23
CA TRP A 21 4.51 -10.50 -4.59
C TRP A 21 4.31 -11.97 -4.20
N GLN A 22 5.18 -12.87 -4.67
CA GLN A 22 5.08 -14.30 -4.38
C GLN A 22 5.05 -14.58 -2.88
N ARG A 23 5.87 -13.88 -2.09
CA ARG A 23 5.94 -14.04 -0.64
C ARG A 23 4.64 -13.64 0.07
N PHE A 24 3.97 -12.58 -0.36
CA PHE A 24 2.82 -12.01 0.36
C PHE A 24 1.45 -12.42 -0.22
N TYR A 25 1.42 -12.82 -1.49
CA TYR A 25 0.20 -13.15 -2.23
C TYR A 25 0.14 -14.62 -2.70
N GLY A 26 1.28 -15.28 -2.89
CA GLY A 26 1.33 -16.72 -3.17
C GLY A 26 0.86 -17.12 -4.58
N SER A 27 0.92 -16.22 -5.54
CA SER A 27 0.57 -16.44 -6.95
C SER A 27 1.59 -15.78 -7.86
N ASP A 28 1.56 -16.11 -9.16
CA ASP A 28 2.43 -15.47 -10.15
C ASP A 28 2.23 -13.95 -10.17
N HIS A 29 3.32 -13.23 -10.34
CA HIS A 29 3.33 -11.76 -10.39
C HIS A 29 2.80 -11.27 -11.74
N ALA A 30 1.69 -10.53 -11.71
CA ALA A 30 1.02 -10.02 -12.91
C ALA A 30 1.75 -8.83 -13.58
N GLY A 31 2.85 -8.35 -12.97
CA GLY A 31 3.54 -7.13 -13.35
C GLY A 31 3.12 -5.93 -12.50
N SER A 32 3.39 -4.71 -12.98
CA SER A 32 3.05 -3.48 -12.27
C SER A 32 2.55 -2.38 -13.19
N TRP A 33 1.70 -1.51 -12.66
CA TRP A 33 1.16 -0.32 -13.35
C TRP A 33 1.66 0.96 -12.66
N PRO A 34 1.48 2.15 -13.27
CA PRO A 34 1.68 3.41 -12.58
C PRO A 34 0.95 3.44 -11.23
N TYR A 35 1.72 3.64 -10.16
CA TYR A 35 1.21 3.64 -8.80
C TYR A 35 0.49 4.96 -8.51
N GLY A 36 -0.77 4.88 -8.08
CA GLY A 36 -1.71 5.99 -7.95
C GLY A 36 -1.48 6.88 -6.73
N LEU A 37 -0.23 7.23 -6.40
CA LEU A 37 0.12 8.20 -5.35
C LEU A 37 0.87 9.40 -5.98
N PRO A 38 0.16 10.40 -6.52
CA PRO A 38 0.74 11.48 -7.32
C PRO A 38 1.78 12.34 -6.58
N GLU A 39 1.72 12.40 -5.26
CA GLU A 39 2.59 13.18 -4.39
C GLU A 39 3.99 12.57 -4.23
N LEU A 40 4.17 11.27 -4.53
CA LEU A 40 5.50 10.68 -4.54
C LEU A 40 6.36 11.30 -5.65
N PRO A 41 7.69 11.38 -5.45
CA PRO A 41 8.61 11.83 -6.49
C PRO A 41 8.40 11.07 -7.82
N GLY A 42 8.15 11.81 -8.90
CA GLY A 42 7.83 11.26 -10.23
C GLY A 42 6.45 10.59 -10.37
N GLY A 43 5.67 10.47 -9.29
CA GLY A 43 4.37 9.79 -9.28
C GLY A 43 3.36 10.46 -10.21
N ARG A 44 3.21 11.79 -10.12
CA ARG A 44 2.31 12.56 -11.00
C ARG A 44 2.65 12.40 -12.48
N ASP A 45 3.93 12.40 -12.83
CA ASP A 45 4.37 12.32 -14.22
C ASP A 45 4.01 10.98 -14.85
N ARG A 46 4.18 9.88 -14.11
CA ARG A 46 3.78 8.51 -14.53
C ARG A 46 2.28 8.34 -14.74
N LEU A 47 1.46 9.20 -14.13
CA LEU A 47 0.00 9.14 -14.21
C LEU A 47 -0.56 10.01 -15.33
N ARG A 48 0.19 10.98 -15.87
CA ARG A 48 -0.31 11.80 -16.99
C ARG A 48 -0.47 10.95 -18.25
N GLY A 49 -1.71 10.89 -18.77
CA GLY A 49 -2.03 10.15 -19.99
C GLY A 49 -2.03 8.62 -19.84
N THR A 50 -1.91 8.09 -18.62
CA THR A 50 -1.97 6.64 -18.40
C THR A 50 -3.38 6.09 -18.67
N THR A 51 -3.45 4.87 -19.19
CA THR A 51 -4.67 4.06 -19.24
C THR A 51 -4.68 2.98 -18.16
N ARG A 52 -3.70 2.97 -17.26
CA ARG A 52 -3.51 1.98 -16.19
C ARG A 52 -3.10 2.64 -14.88
N VAL A 53 -3.79 2.33 -13.80
CA VAL A 53 -3.47 2.84 -12.45
C VAL A 53 -3.59 1.70 -11.43
N ALA A 54 -2.54 1.48 -10.65
CA ALA A 54 -2.60 0.66 -9.45
C ALA A 54 -2.84 1.57 -8.26
N VAL A 55 -4.06 1.57 -7.70
CA VAL A 55 -4.41 2.43 -6.56
C VAL A 55 -3.65 1.93 -5.33
N PRO A 56 -2.99 2.82 -4.56
CA PRO A 56 -2.31 2.47 -3.32
C PRO A 56 -3.20 1.80 -2.28
N GLY A 57 -2.60 0.98 -1.42
CA GLY A 57 -3.21 0.55 -0.17
C GLY A 57 -3.41 1.74 0.78
N CYS A 58 -4.44 1.66 1.63
CA CYS A 58 -4.76 2.74 2.57
C CYS A 58 -3.63 3.06 3.59
N TYR A 59 -3.02 2.05 4.21
CA TYR A 59 -1.89 2.27 5.11
C TYR A 59 -0.62 2.77 4.39
N PRO A 60 -0.22 2.22 3.22
CA PRO A 60 0.86 2.75 2.41
C PRO A 60 0.68 4.22 2.09
N THR A 61 -0.51 4.67 1.69
CA THR A 61 -0.78 6.10 1.44
C THR A 61 -0.43 6.96 2.65
N ALA A 62 -0.95 6.63 3.83
CA ALA A 62 -0.71 7.41 5.04
C ALA A 62 0.78 7.38 5.47
N ALA A 63 1.39 6.20 5.48
CA ALA A 63 2.77 6.01 5.92
C ALA A 63 3.77 6.69 4.97
N LEU A 64 3.59 6.53 3.66
CA LEU A 64 4.47 7.13 2.66
C LEU A 64 4.40 8.64 2.73
N LEU A 65 3.20 9.23 2.74
CA LEU A 65 3.03 10.69 2.84
C LEU A 65 3.66 11.27 4.11
N ALA A 66 3.63 10.52 5.22
CA ALA A 66 4.25 10.95 6.47
C ALA A 66 5.78 10.86 6.46
N LEU A 67 6.36 9.90 5.74
CA LEU A 67 7.78 9.52 5.89
C LEU A 67 8.67 9.91 4.71
N TRP A 68 8.14 9.89 3.48
CA TRP A 68 8.97 10.01 2.27
C TRP A 68 9.81 11.30 2.23
N PRO A 69 9.32 12.49 2.67
CA PRO A 69 10.14 13.71 2.58
C PRO A 69 11.37 13.66 3.49
N ALA A 70 11.19 13.18 4.73
CA ALA A 70 12.29 13.10 5.69
C ALA A 70 13.35 12.08 5.26
N LEU A 71 12.92 10.96 4.66
CA LEU A 71 13.83 9.94 4.16
C LEU A 71 14.57 10.39 2.89
N ALA A 72 13.88 11.07 1.96
CA ALA A 72 14.49 11.59 0.73
C ALA A 72 15.59 12.63 0.99
N GLU A 73 15.42 13.43 2.03
CA GLU A 73 16.40 14.43 2.47
C GLU A 73 17.45 13.87 3.46
N GLY A 74 17.41 12.56 3.76
CA GLY A 74 18.37 11.92 4.66
C GLY A 74 18.30 12.42 6.11
N LEU A 75 17.13 12.89 6.56
CA LEU A 75 16.91 13.45 7.90
C LEU A 75 16.58 12.37 8.96
N ILE A 76 16.29 11.15 8.51
CA ILE A 76 15.98 9.99 9.37
C ILE A 76 16.65 8.74 8.83
N GLU A 77 16.88 7.76 9.72
CA GLU A 77 17.36 6.43 9.34
C GLU A 77 16.30 5.67 8.52
N PRO A 78 16.70 4.80 7.57
CA PRO A 78 15.78 4.04 6.72
C PRO A 78 15.01 2.94 7.48
N ALA A 79 15.41 2.63 8.71
CA ALA A 79 14.72 1.69 9.59
C ALA A 79 13.51 2.39 10.27
N VAL A 80 12.36 2.39 9.60
CA VAL A 80 11.13 3.03 10.11
C VAL A 80 10.23 2.05 10.87
N THR A 81 9.47 2.59 11.83
CA THR A 81 8.39 1.87 12.53
C THR A 81 7.07 2.59 12.28
N VAL A 82 6.03 1.86 11.88
CA VAL A 82 4.68 2.40 11.64
C VAL A 82 3.67 1.66 12.50
N VAL A 83 2.99 2.40 13.37
CA VAL A 83 1.77 1.96 14.07
C VAL A 83 0.62 2.80 13.55
N ALA A 84 -0.30 2.16 12.84
CA ALA A 84 -1.44 2.83 12.21
C ALA A 84 -2.76 2.31 12.78
N VAL A 85 -3.67 3.23 13.08
CA VAL A 85 -5.04 2.93 13.52
C VAL A 85 -5.99 3.17 12.36
N SER A 86 -7.02 2.33 12.23
CA SER A 86 -8.05 2.44 11.19
C SER A 86 -9.41 2.10 11.75
N GLY A 87 -10.45 2.74 11.22
CA GLY A 87 -11.82 2.24 11.35
C GLY A 87 -12.00 0.89 10.65
N THR A 88 -13.09 0.20 10.96
CA THR A 88 -13.36 -1.17 10.47
C THR A 88 -13.71 -1.25 8.99
N SER A 89 -14.08 -0.13 8.34
CA SER A 89 -14.36 -0.09 6.90
C SER A 89 -13.15 -0.50 6.05
N GLY A 90 -11.92 -0.29 6.54
CA GLY A 90 -10.69 -0.72 5.87
C GLY A 90 -10.54 -2.25 5.78
N ALA A 91 -11.27 -3.02 6.60
CA ALA A 91 -11.29 -4.48 6.54
C ALA A 91 -12.24 -5.04 5.45
N GLY A 92 -12.94 -4.17 4.72
CA GLY A 92 -13.89 -4.52 3.68
C GLY A 92 -15.32 -4.72 4.20
N ARG A 93 -16.20 -5.22 3.32
CA ARG A 93 -17.63 -5.43 3.60
C ARG A 93 -18.04 -6.89 3.74
N ALA A 94 -17.09 -7.81 3.74
CA ALA A 94 -17.37 -9.22 3.98
C ALA A 94 -17.78 -9.43 5.45
N ALA A 95 -18.95 -10.01 5.68
CA ALA A 95 -19.41 -10.29 7.04
C ALA A 95 -18.55 -11.38 7.68
N LYS A 96 -17.87 -11.04 8.78
CA LYS A 96 -17.03 -11.92 9.58
C LYS A 96 -17.27 -11.63 11.06
N VAL A 97 -17.22 -12.67 11.90
CA VAL A 97 -17.50 -12.55 13.34
C VAL A 97 -16.61 -11.47 13.96
N ASP A 98 -15.32 -11.47 13.64
CA ASP A 98 -14.33 -10.53 14.18
C ASP A 98 -14.51 -9.06 13.77
N LEU A 99 -15.46 -8.78 12.86
CA LEU A 99 -15.83 -7.44 12.37
C LEU A 99 -17.27 -7.05 12.75
N LEU A 100 -18.00 -7.88 13.51
CA LEU A 100 -19.34 -7.54 13.99
C LEU A 100 -19.27 -6.34 14.94
N GLY A 101 -20.33 -5.50 14.92
CA GLY A 101 -20.42 -4.32 15.77
C GLY A 101 -20.20 -4.62 17.25
N SER A 102 -20.74 -5.74 17.75
CA SER A 102 -20.57 -6.21 19.13
C SER A 102 -19.12 -6.53 19.50
N GLU A 103 -18.30 -6.96 18.54
CA GLU A 103 -16.89 -7.29 18.77
C GLU A 103 -15.98 -6.07 18.71
N VAL A 104 -16.34 -5.06 17.90
CA VAL A 104 -15.45 -3.93 17.58
C VAL A 104 -15.79 -2.63 18.32
N ILE A 105 -17.06 -2.39 18.67
CA ILE A 105 -17.46 -1.18 19.39
C ILE A 105 -16.89 -1.22 20.82
N GLY A 106 -16.14 -0.18 21.19
CA GLY A 106 -15.48 -0.09 22.50
C GLY A 106 -14.21 -0.94 22.65
N SER A 107 -13.69 -1.49 21.55
CA SER A 107 -12.50 -2.34 21.54
C SER A 107 -11.43 -1.83 20.57
N ALA A 108 -10.18 -2.21 20.82
CA ALA A 108 -9.04 -1.98 19.93
C ALA A 108 -8.10 -3.20 19.95
N ARG A 109 -7.63 -3.63 18.78
CA ARG A 109 -6.72 -4.78 18.66
C ARG A 109 -5.72 -4.59 17.52
N ALA A 110 -4.48 -5.00 17.77
CA ALA A 110 -3.49 -5.16 16.70
C ALA A 110 -3.77 -6.44 15.91
N TYR A 111 -3.43 -6.47 14.62
CA TYR A 111 -3.62 -7.62 13.75
C TYR A 111 -2.53 -7.70 12.68
N ASN A 112 -2.29 -8.90 12.14
CA ASN A 112 -1.26 -9.15 11.10
C ASN A 112 0.12 -8.57 11.44
N ILE A 113 0.49 -8.61 12.72
CA ILE A 113 1.77 -8.11 13.25
C ILE A 113 2.96 -8.97 12.82
N GLY A 114 4.18 -8.49 13.10
CA GLY A 114 5.43 -9.22 12.79
C GLY A 114 5.76 -9.24 11.30
N GLY A 115 5.46 -8.15 10.59
CA GLY A 115 5.74 -8.02 9.15
C GLY A 115 4.83 -8.84 8.24
N LYS A 116 3.71 -9.37 8.76
CA LYS A 116 2.78 -10.23 8.01
C LYS A 116 1.73 -9.45 7.22
N HIS A 117 1.47 -8.18 7.56
CA HIS A 117 0.50 -7.37 6.83
C HIS A 117 0.96 -7.15 5.38
N ARG A 118 0.08 -7.39 4.41
CA ARG A 118 0.38 -7.26 2.96
C ARG A 118 0.76 -5.86 2.48
N HIS A 119 0.59 -4.85 3.33
CA HIS A 119 1.01 -3.47 3.04
C HIS A 119 2.45 -3.18 3.46
N THR A 120 3.08 -4.09 4.22
CA THR A 120 4.49 -4.00 4.60
C THR A 120 5.43 -3.90 3.39
N PRO A 121 5.36 -4.77 2.36
CA PRO A 121 6.23 -4.65 1.19
C PRO A 121 5.93 -3.39 0.36
N GLU A 122 4.68 -2.93 0.37
CA GLU A 122 4.26 -1.73 -0.36
C GLU A 122 4.86 -0.45 0.26
N ILE A 123 4.85 -0.32 1.60
CA ILE A 123 5.55 0.76 2.32
C ILE A 123 7.06 0.69 2.06
N ALA A 124 7.65 -0.50 2.19
CA ALA A 124 9.09 -0.68 1.95
C ALA A 124 9.48 -0.32 0.51
N GLN A 125 8.69 -0.71 -0.49
CA GLN A 125 8.90 -0.35 -1.90
C GLN A 125 8.86 1.17 -2.11
N GLY A 126 7.84 1.85 -1.59
CA GLY A 126 7.71 3.30 -1.74
C GLY A 126 8.86 4.08 -1.08
N LEU A 127 9.32 3.64 0.10
CA LEU A 127 10.45 4.25 0.79
C LEU A 127 11.80 3.96 0.12
N ARG A 128 12.01 2.73 -0.39
CA ARG A 128 13.19 2.38 -1.20
C ARG A 128 13.31 3.28 -2.43
N GLY A 129 12.18 3.64 -3.04
CA GLY A 129 12.15 4.51 -4.23
C GLY A 129 12.58 5.97 -3.98
N VAL A 130 12.72 6.40 -2.73
CA VAL A 130 13.15 7.76 -2.36
C VAL A 130 14.45 7.79 -1.56
N THR A 131 14.99 6.63 -1.19
CA THR A 131 16.27 6.53 -0.46
C THR A 131 17.42 6.60 -1.45
N ARG A 132 18.46 7.40 -1.15
CA ARG A 132 19.68 7.49 -1.96
C ARG A 132 20.60 6.30 -1.76
#